data_AF-A0A7Y3AE74-F1
#
_entry.id   AF-A0A7Y3AE74-F1
#
_cell.length_a   1.000
_cell.length_b   1.000
_cell.length_c   1.000
_cell.angle_alpha   90.00
_cell.angle_beta   90.00
_cell.angle_gamma   90.00
#
_symmetry.space_group_name_H-M   'P 1'
#
loop_
_entity.id
_entity.type
_entity.pdbx_description
1 polymer ?
#
loop_
_entity_poly.entity_id
_entity_poly.type
_entity_poly.pdbx_seq_one_letter_code
_entity_poly.pdbx_strand_id
1 'polypeptide(L)' 'VDTIGPILVGLKKSAHIVERGARADNIFNLTALAALKARQNIATDG' A
#
# COMPACT_ATOMS: atom_id res chain seq x y z
N VAL A 1 -10.30 1.72 15.42
CA VAL A 1 -9.69 2.16 14.16
C VAL A 1 -9.17 0.93 13.45
N ASP A 2 -9.72 0.62 12.28
CA ASP A 2 -9.21 -0.48 11.45
C ASP A 2 -7.84 -0.06 10.90
N THR A 3 -6.84 -0.92 11.13
CA THR A 3 -5.46 -0.62 10.75
C THR A 3 -5.22 -1.14 9.33
N ILE A 4 -4.80 -0.26 8.42
CA ILE A 4 -4.28 -0.68 7.12
C ILE A 4 -2.88 -1.23 7.37
N GLY A 5 -2.66 -2.49 6.99
CA GLY A 5 -1.52 -3.34 7.37
C GLY A 5 -0.12 -2.76 7.10
N PRO A 6 0.94 -3.48 7.52
CA PRO A 6 2.29 -2.94 7.61
C PRO A 6 2.79 -2.40 6.27
N ILE A 7 3.21 -1.15 6.30
CA ILE A 7 3.69 -0.41 5.14
C ILE A 7 5.22 -0.47 5.12
N LEU A 8 5.78 -0.99 4.04
CA LEU A 8 7.22 -0.95 3.82
C LEU A 8 7.63 0.42 3.26
N VAL A 9 8.70 1.00 3.80
CA VAL A 9 9.25 2.31 3.44
C VAL A 9 10.68 2.17 2.92
N GLY A 10 11.15 3.16 2.14
CA GLY A 10 12.50 3.15 1.55
C GLY A 10 12.64 2.30 0.28
N LEU A 11 11.55 1.71 -0.22
CA LEU A 11 11.52 0.98 -1.47
C LEU A 11 11.22 1.91 -2.65
N LYS A 12 11.81 1.61 -3.82
CA LYS A 12 11.55 2.35 -5.08
C LYS A 12 10.08 2.26 -5.54
N LYS A 13 9.39 1.17 -5.19
CA LYS A 13 7.97 0.94 -5.51
C LYS A 13 7.22 0.51 -4.24
N SER A 14 5.93 0.79 -4.19
CA SER A 14 5.10 0.41 -3.03
C SER A 14 5.05 -1.11 -2.86
N ALA A 15 5.26 -1.58 -1.63
CA ALA A 15 5.10 -2.98 -1.26
C ALA A 15 4.41 -3.08 0.10
N HIS A 16 3.53 -4.07 0.23
CA HIS A 16 2.71 -4.28 1.41
C HIS A 16 2.65 -5.78 1.71
N ILE A 17 2.60 -6.13 3.00
CA ILE A 17 2.44 -7.52 3.44
C ILE A 17 0.94 -7.79 3.59
N VAL A 18 0.46 -8.85 2.95
CA VAL A 18 -0.91 -9.34 3.13
C VAL A 18 -0.87 -10.49 4.13
N GLU A 19 -1.60 -10.36 5.23
CA GLU A 19 -1.69 -11.39 6.26
C GLU A 19 -2.43 -12.62 5.74
N ARG A 20 -2.03 -13.82 6.21
CA ARG A 20 -2.74 -15.06 5.86
C ARG A 20 -4.15 -15.01 6.42
N GLY A 21 -5.16 -15.16 5.55
CA GLY A 21 -6.56 -15.03 5.93
C GLY A 21 -7.08 -13.58 5.91
N ALA A 22 -6.33 -12.64 5.32
CA ALA A 22 -6.79 -11.28 5.13
C ALA A 22 -8.14 -11.26 4.40
N ARG A 23 -9.07 -10.47 4.96
CA ARG A 23 -10.36 -10.21 4.34
C ARG A 23 -10.18 -9.37 3.07
N ALA A 24 -11.12 -9.53 2.14
CA ALA A 24 -11.05 -8.88 0.83
C ALA A 24 -11.03 -7.34 0.91
N ASP A 25 -11.72 -6.77 1.90
CA ASP A 25 -11.71 -5.33 2.21
C ASP A 25 -10.31 -4.82 2.59
N ASN A 26 -9.56 -5.58 3.38
CA ASN A 26 -8.19 -5.22 3.76
C ASN A 26 -7.24 -5.25 2.55
N ILE A 27 -7.38 -6.26 1.68
CA ILE A 27 -6.61 -6.36 0.43
C ILE A 27 -6.94 -5.17 -0.49
N PHE A 28 -8.23 -4.83 -0.62
CA PHE A 28 -8.68 -3.70 -1.41
C PHE A 28 -8.08 -2.37 -0.90
N ASN A 29 -8.14 -2.14 0.41
CA ASN A 29 -7.61 -0.93 1.03
C ASN A 29 -6.08 -0.81 0.85
N LEU A 30 -5.33 -1.90 1.03
CA LEU A 30 -3.88 -1.93 0.77
C LEU A 30 -3.55 -1.66 -0.69
N THR A 31 -4.36 -2.17 -1.62
CA THR A 31 -4.19 -1.95 -3.06
C THR A 31 -4.47 -0.49 -3.44
N ALA A 32 -5.53 0.11 -2.89
CA ALA A 32 -5.84 1.53 -3.09
C ALA A 32 -4.70 2.43 -2.60
N LEU A 33 -4.13 2.11 -1.43
CA LEU A 33 -2.98 2.83 -0.90
C LEU A 33 -1.74 2.68 -1.79
N ALA A 34 -1.46 1.47 -2.30
CA ALA A 34 -0.35 1.22 -3.21
C ALA A 34 -0.47 2.03 -4.51
N ALA A 35 -1.69 2.09 -5.08
CA ALA A 35 -1.98 2.87 -6.28
C ALA A 35 -1.81 4.38 -6.04
N LEU A 36 -2.26 4.88 -4.88
CA LEU A 36 -2.06 6.27 -4.49
C LEU A 36 -0.56 6.61 -4.36
N LYS A 37 0.23 5.76 -3.69
CA LYS A 37 1.67 5.94 -3.56
C LYS A 37 2.38 5.92 -4.91
N ALA A 38 1.99 5.03 -5.82
CA ALA A 38 2.54 4.99 -7.17
C ALA A 38 2.28 6.32 -7.92
N ARG A 39 1.08 6.89 -7.79
CA ARG A 39 0.76 8.21 -8.35
C ARG A 39 1.56 9.34 -7.71
N GLN A 40 1.77 9.30 -6.39
CA GLN A 40 2.52 10.34 -5.67
C GLN A 40 4.02 10.29 -5.98
N ASN A 41 4.62 9.10 -6.08
CA ASN A 41 6.02 8.95 -6.47
C ASN A 41 6.30 9.52 -7.87
N ILE A 42 5.37 9.37 -8.81
CA ILE A 42 5.48 9.96 -10.15
C ILE A 42 5.52 11.50 -10.08
N ALA A 43 4.95 12.13 -9.05
CA ALA A 43 4.93 13.58 -8.89
C ALA A 43 6.18 14.16 -8.21
N THR A 44 7.00 13.35 -7.54
CA THR A 44 8.22 13.78 -6.84
C THR A 44 9.52 13.46 -7.58
N ASP A 45 9.45 12.67 -8.66
CA ASP A 45 10.59 12.35 -9.53
C ASP A 45 10.73 13.36 -10.70
N GLY A 46 10.21 14.59 -10.53
CA GLY A 46 10.26 15.68 -11.50
C GLY A 46 10.80 16.98 -10.90
#